data_AF-A0A9X1R9W2-F1
#
_entry.id   AF-A0A9X1R9W2-F1
#
_cell.length_a   1.000
_cell.length_b   1.000
_cell.length_c   1.000
_cell.angle_alpha   90.00
_cell.angle_beta   90.00
_cell.angle_gamma   90.00
#
_symmetry.space_group_name_H-M   'P 1'
#
loop_
_entity.id
_entity.type
_entity.pdbx_description
1 polymer ?
#
loop_
_entity_poly.entity_id
_entity_poly.type
_entity_poly.pdbx_seq_one_letter_code
_entity_poly.pdbx_strand_id
1 'polypeptide(L)' 'MSVKAVMATILQHELASRGVNSLTRSDYEAVIEQLIKKLTELEFELRSRSTNGSQGVPT' A
#
# COMPACT_ATOMS: atom_id res chain seq x y z
N MET A 1 -3.00 18.83 3.63
CA MET A 1 -3.65 17.51 3.45
C MET A 1 -2.60 16.43 3.62
N SER A 2 -2.91 15.33 4.32
CA SER A 2 -2.00 14.19 4.44
C SER A 2 -2.02 13.34 3.16
N VAL A 3 -0.91 12.66 2.87
CA VAL A 3 -0.82 11.70 1.74
C VAL A 3 -1.92 10.65 1.82
N LYS A 4 -2.22 10.14 3.03
CA LYS A 4 -3.33 9.19 3.28
C LYS A 4 -4.67 9.75 2.80
N ALA A 5 -4.99 11.01 3.11
CA ALA A 5 -6.25 11.64 2.73
C ALA A 5 -6.36 11.85 1.21
N VAL A 6 -5.25 12.18 0.54
CA VAL A 6 -5.21 12.28 -0.93
C VAL A 6 -5.45 10.92 -1.57
N MET A 7 -4.77 9.88 -1.10
CA MET A 7 -4.94 8.52 -1.59
C MET A 7 -6.36 7.98 -1.36
N ALA A 8 -6.96 8.27 -0.20
CA ALA A 8 -8.34 7.88 0.07
C ALA A 8 -9.33 8.57 -0.88
N THR A 9 -9.07 9.83 -1.23
CA THR A 9 -9.89 10.59 -2.20
C THR A 9 -9.77 10.00 -3.60
N ILE A 10 -8.56 9.61 -4.03
CA ILE A 10 -8.34 8.92 -5.30
C ILE A 10 -9.08 7.57 -5.32
N LEU A 11 -8.92 6.77 -4.26
CA LEU A 11 -9.59 5.47 -4.15
C LEU A 11 -11.11 5.60 -4.19
N GLN A 12 -11.66 6.60 -3.50
CA GLN A 12 -13.09 6.91 -3.55
C GLN A 12 -13.55 7.22 -4.97
N HIS A 13 -12.80 8.04 -5.72
CA HIS A 13 -13.16 8.39 -7.09
C HIS A 13 -13.15 7.17 -8.02
N GLU A 14 -12.12 6.33 -7.92
CA GLU A 14 -11.96 5.11 -8.73
C GLU A 14 -13.03 4.06 -8.44
N LEU A 15 -13.46 3.93 -7.18
CA LEU A 15 -14.50 2.99 -6.80
C LEU A 15 -15.90 3.51 -7.17
N ALA A 16 -16.14 4.81 -6.99
CA ALA A 16 -17.39 5.44 -7.41
C ALA A 16 -17.59 5.36 -8.94
N SER A 17 -16.53 5.53 -9.73
CA SER A 17 -16.60 5.40 -11.20
C SER A 17 -16.95 3.97 -11.67
N ARG A 18 -16.72 2.98 -10.80
CA ARG A 18 -17.09 1.57 -11.00
C ARG A 18 -18.43 1.18 -10.35
N GLY A 19 -19.16 2.17 -9.82
CA GLY A 19 -20.48 1.98 -9.20
C GLY A 19 -20.45 1.60 -7.72
N VAL A 20 -19.29 1.61 -7.05
CA VAL A 20 -19.17 1.34 -5.62
C VAL A 20 -19.35 2.65 -4.84
N ASN A 21 -20.56 2.86 -4.34
CA ASN A 21 -20.96 4.09 -3.64
C ASN A 21 -21.40 3.87 -2.19
N SER A 22 -21.33 2.63 -1.68
CA SER A 22 -21.78 2.26 -0.33
C SER A 22 -20.76 2.55 0.77
N LEU A 23 -19.51 2.84 0.40
CA LEU A 23 -18.41 3.04 1.34
C LEU A 23 -18.31 4.49 1.80
N THR A 24 -18.05 4.65 3.09
CA THR A 24 -17.78 5.94 3.71
C THR A 24 -16.33 6.38 3.49
N ARG A 25 -16.05 7.66 3.73
CA ARG A 25 -14.68 8.19 3.71
C ARG A 25 -13.74 7.42 4.64
N SER A 26 -14.20 7.05 5.82
CA SER A 26 -13.42 6.30 6.81
C SER A 26 -13.06 4.90 6.32
N ASP A 27 -13.94 4.27 5.53
CA ASP A 27 -13.64 2.97 4.91
C ASP A 27 -12.47 3.09 3.92
N TYR A 28 -12.47 4.12 3.08
CA TYR A 28 -11.36 4.38 2.17
C TYR A 28 -10.05 4.67 2.92
N GLU A 29 -10.10 5.48 3.98
CA GLU A 29 -8.93 5.77 4.82
C GLU A 29 -8.36 4.51 5.47
N ALA A 30 -9.21 3.61 5.96
CA ALA A 30 -8.81 2.33 6.55
C ALA A 30 -8.15 1.40 5.51
N VAL A 31 -8.71 1.35 4.28
CA VAL A 31 -8.12 0.56 3.19
C VAL A 31 -6.73 1.09 2.82
N ILE A 32 -6.59 2.41 2.67
CA ILE A 32 -5.29 3.03 2.35
C ILE A 32 -4.26 2.77 3.46
N GLU A 33 -4.66 2.84 4.72
CA GLU A 33 -3.77 2.51 5.84
C GLU A 33 -3.25 1.08 5.80
N GLN A 34 -4.13 0.11 5.53
CA GLN A 34 -3.72 -1.28 5.38
C GLN A 34 -2.80 -1.49 4.17
N LEU A 35 -3.06 -0.80 3.05
CA LEU A 35 -2.21 -0.88 1.85
C LEU A 35 -0.81 -0.32 2.12
N ILE A 36 -0.71 0.83 2.79
CA ILE A 36 0.59 1.42 3.16
C ILE A 36 1.36 0.44 4.04
N LYS A 37 0.73 -0.13 5.06
CA LYS A 37 1.37 -1.12 5.95
C LYS A 37 1.92 -2.32 5.17
N LYS A 38 1.10 -2.93 4.31
CA LYS A 38 1.51 -4.09 3.49
C LYS A 38 2.63 -3.74 2.52
N LEU A 39 2.61 -2.55 1.92
CA LEU A 39 3.68 -2.08 1.05
C LEU A 39 4.99 -1.90 1.81
N THR A 40 4.95 -1.31 3.01
CA THR A 40 6.14 -1.18 3.87
C THR A 40 6.71 -2.54 4.27
N GLU A 41 5.85 -3.50 4.64
CA GLU A 41 6.25 -4.88 4.93
C GLU A 41 6.91 -5.54 3.70
N LEU A 42 6.30 -5.40 2.52
CA LEU A 42 6.83 -5.95 1.28
C LEU A 42 8.17 -5.31 0.88
N GLU A 43 8.30 -3.99 1.00
CA GLU A 43 9.57 -3.28 0.75
C GLU A 43 10.69 -3.76 1.68
N PHE A 44 10.35 -4.03 2.95
CA PHE A 44 11.29 -4.59 3.91
C PHE A 44 11.71 -6.02 3.53
N GLU A 45 10.75 -6.89 3.22
CA GLU A 45 11.01 -8.26 2.76
C GLU A 45 11.89 -8.29 1.51
N LEU A 46 11.58 -7.46 0.50
CA LEU A 46 12.35 -7.36 -0.73
C LEU A 46 13.80 -6.92 -0.46
N ARG A 47 14.00 -5.89 0.39
CA ARG A 47 15.35 -5.45 0.79
C ARG A 47 16.12 -6.53 1.55
N SER A 48 15.45 -7.26 2.44
CA SER A 48 16.05 -8.37 3.20
C SER A 48 16.50 -9.49 2.26
N ARG A 49 15.73 -9.78 1.20
CA ARG A 49 16.11 -10.77 0.19
C ARG A 49 17.27 -10.30 -0.69
N SER A 50 17.31 -9.02 -1.07
CA SER A 50 18.41 -8.44 -1.85
C SER A 50 19.75 -8.45 -1.11
N THR A 51 19.75 -8.32 0.22
CA THR A 51 20.97 -8.39 1.04
C THR A 51 21.48 -9.82 1.24
N ASN A 52 20.57 -10.81 1.28
CA ASN A 52 20.92 -12.23 1.39
C ASN A 52 21.37 -12.88 0.07
N GLY A 53 21.08 -12.25 -1.08
CA GLY A 53 21.51 -12.74 -2.40
C GLY A 53 22.97 -12.47 -2.77
N SER A 54 23.70 -11.69 -1.96
CA SER A 54 25.11 -11.32 -2.21
C SER A 54 26.12 -12.03 -1.30
N GLN A 55 25.69 -12.97 -0.46
CA GLN A 55 26.58 -13.83 0.33
C GLN A 55 26.45 -15.28 -0.13
N GLY A 56 27.26 -15.69 -1.10
CA GLY A 56 27.26 -17.08 -1.54
C GLY A 56 28.06 -17.42 -2.79
N VAL A 57 29.28 -16.90 -2.94
CA VAL A 57 30.34 -17.68 -3.61
C VAL A 57 31.65 -17.49 -2.84
N PRO A 58 31.97 -18.37 -1.87
CA PRO A 58 33.34 -18.63 -1.50
C PRO A 58 33.95 -19.61 -2.50
N THR A 59 35.11 -19.19 -3.04
CA THR A 59 36.13 -19.94 -3.81
C THR A 59 35.75 -20.46 -5.20
#